data_AF-A0AAV2IG94-F1
#
_entry.id   AF-A0AAV2IG94-F1
#
_cell.length_a   1.000
_cell.length_b   1.000
_cell.length_c   1.000
_cell.angle_alpha   90.00
_cell.angle_beta   90.00
_cell.angle_gamma   90.00
#
_symmetry.space_group_name_H-M   'P 1'
#
loop_
_entity.id
_entity.type
_entity.pdbx_description
1 polymer ?
#
loop_
_entity_poly.entity_id
_entity_poly.type
_entity_poly.pdbx_seq_one_letter_code
_entity_poly.pdbx_strand_id
1 'polypeptide(L)'
;MLQTSIIPTVEDLDPDVLSTMNSLQCFKDKEKLVSELLNAKHNTEKVVYFLLLDRKLRNPSVEDELDVRHRSESADPPRKRVDAVQFGGQARLSLGNISEGSPVASRRALKVQQV
;
A
#
# COMPACT_ATOMS: atom_id res chain seq x y z
N MET A 1 8.59 -30.16 10.85
CA MET A 1 9.65 -29.49 10.05
C MET A 1 9.09 -29.31 8.64
N LEU A 2 9.31 -28.17 7.98
CA LEU A 2 8.94 -28.03 6.57
C LEU A 2 9.75 -29.00 5.72
N GLN A 3 9.08 -29.79 4.90
CA GLN A 3 9.72 -30.69 3.96
C GLN A 3 10.02 -29.90 2.68
N THR A 4 11.31 -29.75 2.37
CA THR A 4 11.76 -29.21 1.08
C THR A 4 12.06 -30.36 0.14
N SER A 5 11.53 -30.32 -1.07
CA SER A 5 11.82 -31.32 -2.11
C SER A 5 12.89 -30.84 -3.09
N ILE A 6 13.48 -31.76 -3.84
CA ILE A 6 14.33 -31.44 -4.98
C ILE A 6 13.43 -30.94 -6.12
N ILE A 7 13.78 -29.80 -6.69
CA ILE A 7 13.11 -29.21 -7.86
C ILE A 7 13.98 -29.56 -9.08
N PRO A 8 13.52 -30.41 -10.00
CA PRO A 8 14.38 -30.95 -11.04
C PRO A 8 14.70 -29.95 -12.16
N THR A 9 13.76 -29.05 -12.49
CA THR A 9 13.96 -28.08 -13.58
C THR A 9 13.41 -26.68 -13.27
N VAL A 10 13.79 -25.69 -14.09
CA VAL A 10 13.28 -24.30 -13.98
C VAL A 10 11.78 -24.23 -14.26
N GLU A 11 11.26 -25.12 -15.12
CA GLU A 11 9.86 -25.15 -15.54
C GLU A 11 8.92 -25.55 -14.39
N ASP A 12 9.46 -26.27 -13.40
CA ASP A 12 8.75 -26.67 -12.18
C ASP A 12 8.64 -25.53 -11.16
N LEU A 13 9.28 -24.38 -11.39
CA LEU A 13 9.24 -23.23 -10.49
C LEU A 13 7.99 -22.38 -10.74
N ASP A 14 7.34 -21.99 -9.65
CA ASP A 14 6.16 -21.14 -9.70
C ASP A 14 6.58 -19.68 -9.96
N PRO A 15 6.10 -19.05 -11.04
CA PRO A 15 6.56 -17.71 -11.44
C PRO A 15 6.15 -16.62 -10.43
N ASP A 16 5.01 -16.77 -9.75
CA ASP A 16 4.54 -15.77 -8.78
C ASP A 16 5.34 -15.87 -7.48
N VAL A 17 5.67 -17.09 -7.05
CA VAL A 17 6.56 -17.30 -5.90
C VAL A 17 7.95 -16.75 -6.20
N LEU A 18 8.50 -17.02 -7.39
CA LEU A 18 9.78 -16.45 -7.81
C LEU A 18 9.75 -14.91 -7.84
N SER A 19 8.67 -14.33 -8.36
CA SER A 19 8.48 -12.87 -8.37
C SER A 19 8.43 -12.28 -6.96
N THR A 20 7.71 -12.95 -6.06
CA THR A 20 7.64 -12.59 -4.63
C THR A 20 9.01 -12.68 -3.98
N MET A 21 9.77 -13.75 -4.23
CA MET A 21 11.12 -13.92 -3.70
C MET A 21 12.10 -12.87 -4.22
N ASN A 22 12.10 -12.55 -5.52
CA ASN A 22 12.96 -11.49 -6.08
C ASN A 22 12.62 -10.10 -5.52
N SER A 23 11.37 -9.89 -5.09
CA SER A 23 10.96 -8.65 -4.43
C SER A 23 11.50 -8.55 -3.00
N LEU A 24 11.91 -9.67 -2.38
CA LEU A 24 12.63 -9.66 -1.12
C LEU A 24 14.05 -9.14 -1.39
N GLN A 25 14.42 -8.03 -0.77
CA GLN A 25 15.70 -7.35 -0.98
C GLN A 25 16.95 -8.21 -0.67
N CYS A 26 16.78 -9.42 -0.13
CA CYS A 26 17.82 -10.41 0.11
C CYS A 26 18.13 -11.32 -1.09
N PHE A 27 17.24 -11.42 -2.09
CA PHE A 27 17.44 -12.22 -3.31
C PHE A 27 17.51 -11.33 -4.55
N LYS A 28 18.55 -10.49 -4.60
CA LYS A 28 18.71 -9.48 -5.66
C LYS A 28 19.12 -10.05 -7.02
N ASP A 29 19.82 -11.18 -7.00
CA ASP A 29 20.31 -11.85 -8.20
C ASP A 29 19.40 -13.04 -8.53
N LYS A 30 18.62 -12.86 -9.60
CA LYS A 30 17.66 -13.85 -10.07
C LYS A 30 18.32 -15.14 -10.53
N GLU A 31 19.47 -15.07 -11.21
CA GLU A 31 20.15 -16.25 -11.73
C GLU A 31 20.72 -17.07 -10.57
N LYS A 32 21.34 -16.39 -9.60
CA LYS A 32 21.80 -17.03 -8.37
C LYS A 32 20.65 -17.70 -7.61
N LEU A 33 19.52 -17.00 -7.43
CA LEU A 33 18.33 -17.56 -6.76
C LEU A 33 17.85 -18.84 -7.45
N VAL A 34 17.70 -18.83 -8.78
CA VAL A 34 17.28 -20.01 -9.53
C VAL A 34 18.28 -21.16 -9.36
N SER A 35 19.59 -20.88 -9.42
CA SER A 35 20.62 -21.90 -9.18
C SER A 35 20.51 -22.53 -7.79
N GLU A 36 20.25 -21.72 -6.75
CA GLU A 36 20.07 -22.19 -5.38
C GLU A 36 18.78 -23.01 -5.24
N LEU A 37 17.71 -22.66 -5.95
CA LEU A 37 16.46 -23.43 -5.92
C LEU A 37 16.59 -24.80 -6.60
N LEU A 38 17.36 -24.90 -7.69
CA LEU A 38 17.63 -26.15 -8.41
C LEU A 38 18.71 -27.01 -7.77
N ASN A 39 19.49 -26.47 -6.83
CA ASN A 39 20.55 -27.21 -6.15
C ASN A 39 19.97 -28.48 -5.47
N ALA A 40 20.65 -29.62 -5.55
CA ALA A 40 20.18 -30.84 -4.89
C ALA A 40 20.22 -30.75 -3.35
N LYS A 41 21.01 -29.82 -2.81
CA LYS A 41 21.15 -29.61 -1.37
C LYS A 41 20.02 -28.75 -0.80
N HIS A 42 19.68 -29.04 0.46
CA HIS A 42 18.81 -28.19 1.26
C HIS A 42 19.51 -26.86 1.57
N ASN A 43 18.80 -25.75 1.38
CA ASN A 43 19.26 -24.40 1.65
C ASN A 43 18.08 -23.50 2.06
N THR A 44 18.41 -22.27 2.47
CA THR A 44 17.44 -21.30 2.98
C THR A 44 16.47 -20.83 1.89
N GLU A 45 16.96 -20.70 0.66
CA GLU A 45 16.20 -20.31 -0.53
C GLU A 45 15.05 -21.28 -0.76
N LYS A 46 15.30 -22.59 -0.68
CA LYS A 46 14.25 -23.61 -0.75
C LYS A 46 13.26 -23.49 0.39
N VAL A 47 13.73 -23.27 1.62
CA VAL A 47 12.83 -23.11 2.77
C VAL A 47 11.86 -21.95 2.52
N VAL A 48 12.37 -20.80 2.05
CA VAL A 48 11.54 -19.64 1.72
C VAL A 48 10.59 -19.94 0.55
N TYR A 49 11.08 -20.57 -0.51
CA TYR A 49 10.26 -20.96 -1.66
C TYR A 49 9.10 -21.87 -1.26
N PHE A 50 9.37 -22.97 -0.55
CA PHE A 50 8.33 -23.91 -0.14
C PHE A 50 7.37 -23.31 0.90
N LEU A 51 7.82 -22.39 1.75
CA LEU A 51 6.94 -21.61 2.64
C LEU A 51 5.96 -20.72 1.87
N LEU A 52 6.46 -20.00 0.87
CA LEU A 52 5.64 -19.11 0.05
C LEU A 52 4.69 -19.89 -0.85
N LEU A 53 5.16 -21.01 -1.41
CA LEU A 53 4.33 -21.92 -2.20
C LEU A 53 3.20 -22.53 -1.37
N ASP A 54 3.50 -23.03 -0.17
CA ASP A 54 2.48 -23.56 0.76
C ASP A 54 1.47 -22.49 1.18
N ARG A 55 1.92 -21.24 1.38
CA ARG A 55 1.01 -20.10 1.61
C ARG A 55 0.10 -19.84 0.40
N LYS A 56 0.64 -19.87 -0.82
CA LYS A 56 -0.12 -19.68 -2.07
C LYS A 56 -1.18 -20.77 -2.25
N LEU A 57 -0.83 -22.03 -1.98
CA LEU A 57 -1.74 -23.17 -2.12
C LEU A 57 -2.88 -23.16 -1.10
N ARG A 58 -2.64 -22.67 0.12
CA ARG A 58 -3.69 -22.58 1.16
C ARG A 58 -4.62 -21.39 0.99
N ASN A 59 -4.13 -20.29 0.42
CA ASN A 59 -4.90 -19.06 0.20
C ASN A 59 -4.81 -18.62 -1.27
N PRO A 60 -5.44 -19.35 -2.21
CA PRO A 60 -5.50 -18.90 -3.60
C PRO A 60 -6.22 -17.55 -3.66
N SER A 61 -5.62 -16.57 -4.33
CA SER A 61 -6.16 -15.21 -4.46
C SER A 61 -7.46 -15.23 -5.29
N VAL A 62 -8.61 -15.38 -4.64
CA VAL A 62 -9.94 -15.37 -5.28
C VAL A 62 -10.51 -13.94 -5.44
N GLU A 63 -9.90 -12.93 -4.80
CA GLU A 63 -10.57 -11.66 -4.47
C GLU A 63 -10.32 -10.49 -5.44
N ASP A 64 -9.50 -10.62 -6.50
CA ASP A 64 -9.25 -9.51 -7.43
C ASP A 64 -10.34 -9.35 -8.52
N GLU A 65 -11.13 -10.39 -8.81
CA GLU A 65 -12.13 -10.34 -9.89
C GLU A 65 -13.53 -9.86 -9.44
N LEU A 66 -13.81 -9.89 -8.12
CA LEU A 66 -15.15 -9.62 -7.58
C LEU A 66 -15.31 -8.18 -7.04
N ASP A 67 -14.24 -7.56 -6.54
CA ASP A 67 -14.30 -6.25 -5.87
C ASP A 67 -14.50 -5.07 -6.84
N VAL A 68 -14.08 -5.22 -8.11
CA VAL A 68 -14.23 -4.15 -9.12
C VAL A 68 -15.68 -3.97 -9.58
N ARG A 69 -16.52 -5.02 -9.50
CA ARG A 69 -17.90 -4.97 -10.00
C ARG A 69 -18.91 -4.43 -8.98
N HIS A 70 -18.64 -4.56 -7.68
CA HIS A 70 -19.63 -4.23 -6.65
C HIS A 70 -19.56 -2.78 -6.12
N ARG A 71 -18.52 -2.01 -6.43
CA ARG A 71 -18.37 -0.63 -5.93
C ARG A 71 -19.04 0.46 -6.80
N SER A 72 -19.64 0.11 -7.94
CA SER A 72 -20.10 1.11 -8.92
C SER A 72 -21.61 1.38 -8.95
N GLU A 73 -22.45 0.77 -8.10
CA GLU A 73 -23.93 0.91 -8.19
C GLU A 73 -24.63 1.64 -7.02
N SER A 74 -23.91 2.38 -6.17
CA SER A 74 -24.57 3.37 -5.30
C SER A 74 -24.12 4.78 -5.69
N ALA A 75 -24.83 5.36 -6.66
CA ALA A 75 -24.74 6.76 -7.04
C ALA A 75 -25.37 7.69 -5.98
N ASP A 76 -24.85 7.68 -4.76
CA ASP A 76 -25.03 8.82 -3.85
C ASP A 76 -23.68 9.52 -3.70
N PRO A 77 -23.50 10.72 -4.28
CA PRO A 77 -22.28 11.48 -4.03
C PRO A 77 -22.16 11.75 -2.53
N PRO A 78 -20.93 11.76 -1.97
CA PRO A 78 -20.75 12.01 -0.54
C PRO A 78 -21.43 13.33 -0.18
N ARG A 79 -22.50 13.27 0.62
CA ARG A 79 -23.23 14.46 1.05
C ARG A 79 -22.21 15.41 1.66
N LYS A 80 -22.01 16.55 0.99
CA LYS A 80 -21.13 17.65 1.41
C LYS A 80 -21.37 17.88 2.90
N ARG A 81 -20.35 17.70 3.75
CA ARG A 81 -20.46 18.00 5.18
C ARG A 81 -20.75 19.49 5.31
N VAL A 82 -22.03 19.83 5.45
CA VAL A 82 -22.47 21.11 5.96
C VAL A 82 -22.37 20.97 7.47
N ASP A 83 -21.32 21.54 8.08
CA ASP A 83 -21.32 21.76 9.53
C ASP A 83 -22.41 22.82 9.80
N ALA A 84 -23.66 22.38 9.91
CA ALA A 84 -24.76 23.23 10.30
C ALA A 84 -24.61 23.54 11.79
N VAL A 85 -23.88 24.59 12.12
CA VAL A 85 -24.04 25.26 13.41
C VAL A 85 -25.46 25.83 13.41
N GLN A 86 -26.36 25.15 14.12
CA GLN A 86 -27.60 25.75 14.56
C GLN A 86 -27.26 26.78 15.64
N PHE A 87 -26.92 28.00 15.21
CA PHE A 87 -27.01 29.14 16.10
C PHE A 87 -28.49 29.51 16.21
N GLY A 88 -29.05 29.30 17.41
CA GLY A 88 -30.41 29.69 17.73
C GLY A 88 -30.60 31.19 17.53
N GLY A 89 -31.34 31.52 16.46
CA GLY A 89 -32.16 32.72 16.34
C GLY A 89 -31.42 34.06 16.22
N GLN A 90 -31.12 34.49 14.99
CA GLN A 90 -31.59 35.79 14.49
C GLN A 90 -31.58 35.84 12.96
N ALA A 91 -32.55 36.55 12.43
CA ALA A 91 -32.93 36.58 11.03
C ALA A 91 -31.92 37.30 10.11
N ARG A 92 -31.87 36.76 8.90
CA ARG A 92 -31.38 37.29 7.62
C ARG A 92 -31.46 38.83 7.48
N LEU A 93 -30.29 39.47 7.45
CA LEU A 93 -30.04 40.78 6.79
C LEU A 93 -28.93 40.52 5.77
N SER A 94 -29.26 40.31 4.50
CA SER A 94 -29.30 41.34 3.46
C SER A 94 -27.99 42.11 3.30
N LEU A 95 -27.38 41.89 2.13
CA LEU A 95 -26.40 42.68 1.38
C LEU A 95 -25.86 43.96 2.04
N GLY A 96 -24.53 44.05 2.06
CA GLY A 96 -23.83 45.30 1.74
C GLY A 96 -22.88 45.82 2.80
N ASN A 97 -21.58 45.51 2.65
CA ASN A 97 -20.47 46.47 2.81
C ASN A 97 -19.12 45.75 2.66
N ILE A 98 -18.50 45.96 1.49
CA ILE A 98 -17.04 45.94 1.35
C ILE A 98 -16.43 46.90 2.39
N SER A 99 -15.63 46.42 3.35
CA SER A 99 -14.57 47.24 3.95
C SER A 99 -13.58 46.44 4.80
N GLU A 100 -12.30 46.71 4.54
CA GLU A 100 -11.11 46.54 5.37
C GLU A 100 -10.59 45.14 5.74
N GLY A 101 -9.62 44.70 4.92
CA GLY A 101 -8.27 44.47 5.42
C GLY A 101 -7.94 43.04 5.87
N SER A 102 -7.17 42.33 5.04
CA SER A 102 -6.47 41.11 5.47
C SER A 102 -5.39 41.48 6.51
N PRO A 103 -5.37 40.90 7.73
CA PRO A 103 -4.21 41.06 8.59
C PRO A 103 -3.03 40.34 7.93
N VAL A 104 -2.09 41.12 7.42
CA VAL A 104 -0.79 40.67 6.90
C VAL A 104 -0.08 39.90 8.00
N ALA A 105 0.25 38.63 7.75
CA ALA A 105 1.12 37.86 8.63
C ALA A 105 2.53 38.47 8.62
N SER A 106 2.99 38.98 9.77
CA SER A 106 4.32 39.56 9.94
C SER A 106 5.42 38.51 9.70
N ARG A 107 6.35 38.84 8.79
CA ARG A 107 7.55 38.06 8.45
C ARG A 107 8.46 37.86 9.66
N ARG A 108 9.08 36.68 9.74
CA ARG A 108 10.08 36.27 10.75
C ARG A 108 11.27 37.24 10.78
N ALA A 109 11.68 37.69 11.96
CA ALA A 109 12.96 38.37 12.19
C ALA A 109 13.88 37.47 13.03
N LEU A 110 15.11 37.28 12.54
CA LEU A 110 16.20 36.54 13.17
C LEU A 110 16.74 37.32 14.37
N LYS A 111 16.98 36.66 15.51
CA LYS A 111 17.79 37.24 16.60
C LYS A 111 19.16 36.58 16.62
N VAL A 112 20.17 37.36 16.28
CA VAL A 112 21.58 37.10 16.60
C VAL A 112 21.85 37.82 17.92
N GLN A 113 22.43 37.15 18.91
CA GLN A 113 23.24 37.85 19.91
C GLN A 113 24.35 36.93 20.43
N GLN A 114 25.56 37.42 20.22
CA GLN A 114 26.84 36.91 20.66
C GLN A 114 27.29 37.70 21.90
N VAL A 115 28.14 37.03 22.69
CA VAL A 115 28.95 37.46 23.85
C VAL A 115 28.21 37.76 25.15
#